data_AF-A0A4V2Z1L2-F1
#
_entry.id   AF-A0A4V2Z1L2-F1
#
_cell.length_a   1.000
_cell.length_b   1.000
_cell.length_c   1.000
_cell.angle_alpha   90.00
_cell.angle_beta   90.00
_cell.angle_gamma   90.00
#
_symmetry.space_group_name_H-M   'P 1'
#
loop_
_entity.id
_entity.type
_entity.pdbx_description
1 polymer ?
#
loop_
_entity_poly.entity_id
_entity_poly.type
_entity_poly.pdbx_seq_one_letter_code
_entity_poly.pdbx_strand_id
1 'polypeptide(L)'
;MNVYNLLSKKRNDFKSGVYSFNLNGPHFPRRIFIFNNNKTYIFKSVGSFDSIGVLQEFIECNKLLNISEADRVKYLKAISNYLQDELGQTYGAEITIDK
;
A
#
# COMPACT_ATOMS: atom_id res chain seq x y z
N MET A 1 -7.84 -13.33 -0.77
CA MET A 1 -7.29 -11.95 -0.83
C MET A 1 -7.93 -11.15 0.28
N ASN A 2 -7.13 -10.74 1.26
CA ASN A 2 -7.59 -9.92 2.38
C ASN A 2 -7.23 -8.46 2.09
N VAL A 3 -8.17 -7.54 2.34
CA VAL A 3 -7.99 -6.10 2.12
C VAL A 3 -8.13 -5.39 3.46
N TYR A 4 -7.18 -4.51 3.79
CA TYR A 4 -7.15 -3.78 5.05
C TYR A 4 -7.08 -2.28 4.81
N ASN A 5 -7.92 -1.50 5.49
CA ASN A 5 -7.85 -0.04 5.47
C ASN A 5 -6.71 0.46 6.37
N LEU A 6 -5.72 1.12 5.78
CA LEU A 6 -4.55 1.63 6.49
C LEU A 6 -4.82 2.91 7.30
N LEU A 7 -5.96 3.59 7.06
CA LEU A 7 -6.38 4.76 7.83
C LEU A 7 -7.13 4.38 9.11
N SER A 8 -7.73 3.19 9.17
CA SER A 8 -8.53 2.76 10.31
C SER A 8 -8.73 1.25 10.30
N LYS A 9 -8.18 0.57 11.32
CA LYS A 9 -8.41 -0.87 11.56
C LYS A 9 -9.84 -1.21 12.03
N LYS A 10 -10.68 -0.22 12.39
CA LYS A 10 -11.99 -0.42 13.06
C LYS A 10 -13.21 -0.09 12.22
N ARG A 11 -13.05 0.29 10.95
CA ARG A 11 -14.17 0.71 10.11
C ARG A 11 -14.29 -0.21 8.90
N ASN A 12 -15.43 -0.90 8.82
CA ASN A 12 -15.76 -1.84 7.74
C ASN A 12 -16.41 -1.15 6.52
N ASP A 13 -16.52 0.19 6.51
CA ASP A 13 -17.08 0.91 5.38
C ASP A 13 -15.99 1.20 4.33
N PHE A 14 -16.23 0.72 3.11
CA PHE A 14 -15.37 1.04 1.98
C PHE A 14 -15.57 2.51 1.60
N LYS A 15 -14.52 3.31 1.80
CA LYS A 15 -14.51 4.78 1.60
C LYS A 15 -13.20 5.23 0.96
N SER A 16 -13.10 6.50 0.60
CA SER A 16 -11.82 7.06 0.16
C SER A 16 -10.72 6.79 1.19
N GLY A 17 -9.62 6.18 0.77
CA GLY A 17 -8.52 5.82 1.66
C GLY A 17 -7.40 5.04 1.00
N VAL A 18 -6.40 4.71 1.82
CA VAL A 18 -5.28 3.84 1.47
C VAL A 18 -5.57 2.44 2.00
N TYR A 19 -5.41 1.45 1.15
CA TYR A 19 -5.70 0.06 1.47
C TYR A 19 -4.48 -0.80 1.18
N SER A 20 -4.26 -1.81 1.99
CA SER A 20 -3.31 -2.89 1.70
C SER A 20 -4.03 -4.17 1.35
N PHE A 21 -3.38 -5.01 0.55
CA PHE A 21 -3.88 -6.34 0.20
C PHE A 21 -2.73 -7.33 0.04
N ASN A 22 -3.02 -8.59 0.37
CA ASN A 22 -2.10 -9.71 0.18
C ASN A 22 -2.76 -10.74 -0.73
N LEU A 23 -1.96 -11.28 -1.66
CA LEU A 23 -2.30 -12.52 -2.32
C LEU A 23 -2.15 -13.68 -1.32
N ASN A 24 -2.81 -14.80 -1.58
CA ASN A 24 -2.83 -15.91 -0.63
C ASN A 24 -1.46 -16.59 -0.60
N GLY A 25 -0.78 -16.57 0.56
CA GLY A 25 0.48 -17.29 0.81
C GLY A 25 1.58 -16.40 1.40
N PRO A 26 2.47 -16.94 2.26
CA PRO A 26 3.50 -16.16 2.96
C PRO A 26 4.59 -15.58 2.03
N HIS A 27 4.69 -16.11 0.80
CA HIS A 27 5.67 -15.66 -0.19
C HIS A 27 5.24 -14.41 -0.96
N PHE A 28 3.95 -14.03 -0.91
CA PHE A 28 3.47 -12.88 -1.66
C PHE A 28 3.61 -11.61 -0.83
N PRO A 29 4.28 -10.57 -1.36
CA PRO A 29 4.43 -9.33 -0.62
C PRO A 29 3.08 -8.63 -0.47
N ARG A 30 2.94 -7.90 0.65
CA ARG A 30 1.83 -6.97 0.85
C ARG A 30 1.96 -5.84 -0.18
N ARG A 31 0.83 -5.45 -0.77
CA ARG A 31 0.74 -4.36 -1.74
C ARG A 31 -0.28 -3.34 -1.28
N ILE A 32 -0.27 -2.15 -1.85
CA ILE A 32 -1.22 -1.09 -1.53
C ILE A 32 -1.94 -0.54 -2.76
N PHE A 33 -3.12 0.01 -2.54
CA PHE A 33 -3.85 0.83 -3.50
C PHE A 33 -4.52 2.00 -2.78
N ILE A 34 -4.79 3.07 -3.53
CA ILE A 34 -5.64 4.17 -3.06
C ILE A 34 -6.96 4.08 -3.80
N PHE A 35 -8.04 4.17 -3.04
CA PHE A 35 -9.37 4.43 -3.57
C PHE A 35 -9.74 5.86 -3.17
N ASN A 36 -10.07 6.73 -4.14
CA ASN A 36 -10.53 8.08 -3.85
C ASN A 36 -11.48 8.55 -4.95
N ASN A 37 -12.62 9.13 -4.57
CA ASN A 37 -13.60 9.68 -5.52
C ASN A 37 -14.01 8.67 -6.62
N ASN A 38 -14.31 7.42 -6.23
CA ASN A 38 -14.65 6.32 -7.14
C ASN A 38 -13.56 5.94 -8.17
N LYS A 39 -12.32 6.39 -7.95
CA LYS A 39 -11.16 5.99 -8.75
C LYS A 39 -10.19 5.18 -7.89
N THR A 40 -9.55 4.22 -8.53
CA THR A 40 -8.56 3.34 -7.90
C THR A 40 -7.21 3.53 -8.56
N TYR A 41 -6.16 3.65 -7.75
CA TYR A 41 -4.78 3.59 -8.19
C TYR A 41 -4.08 2.44 -7.45
N ILE A 42 -3.62 1.43 -8.19
CA ILE A 42 -2.91 0.27 -7.63
C ILE A 42 -1.42 0.49 -7.81
N PHE A 43 -0.66 0.37 -6.72
CA PHE A 43 0.77 0.63 -6.75
C PHE A 43 1.50 -0.54 -7.42
N LYS A 44 2.46 -0.23 -8.28
CA LYS A 44 3.33 -1.21 -8.95
C LYS A 44 4.50 -1.59 -8.08
N SER A 45 5.16 -0.59 -7.48
CA SER A 45 6.22 -0.73 -6.51
C SER A 45 5.72 -1.44 -5.26
N VAL A 46 6.59 -2.29 -4.72
CA VAL A 46 6.29 -3.15 -3.57
C VAL A 46 7.08 -2.62 -2.39
N GLY A 47 6.43 -2.40 -1.25
CA GLY A 47 7.02 -1.65 -0.13
C GLY A 47 8.30 -2.29 0.43
N SER A 48 8.35 -3.62 0.49
CA SER A 48 9.51 -4.38 0.98
C SER A 48 10.71 -4.35 0.03
N PHE A 49 10.51 -4.01 -1.25
CA PHE A 49 11.55 -4.07 -2.29
C PHE A 49 11.88 -2.71 -2.90
N ASP A 50 10.94 -1.78 -2.88
CA ASP A 50 11.03 -0.48 -3.55
C ASP A 50 10.17 0.57 -2.83
N SER A 51 10.63 0.99 -1.65
CA SER A 51 9.95 2.01 -0.84
C SER A 51 9.96 3.40 -1.49
N ILE A 52 11.02 3.72 -2.23
CA ILE A 52 11.14 5.00 -2.95
C ILE A 52 10.13 5.06 -4.09
N GLY A 53 9.99 4.00 -4.89
CA GLY A 53 8.99 3.93 -5.95
C GLY A 53 7.57 4.03 -5.41
N VAL A 54 7.26 3.44 -4.25
CA VAL A 54 5.97 3.63 -3.57
C VAL A 54 5.71 5.12 -3.27
N LEU A 55 6.69 5.88 -2.77
CA LEU A 55 6.52 7.31 -2.52
C LEU A 55 6.37 8.12 -3.80
N GLN A 56 7.09 7.76 -4.87
CA GLN A 56 6.96 8.41 -6.18
C GLN A 56 5.56 8.21 -6.77
N GLU A 57 5.06 6.98 -6.78
CA GLU A 57 3.71 6.64 -7.24
C GLU A 57 2.63 7.37 -6.43
N PHE A 58 2.83 7.53 -5.12
CA PHE A 58 1.92 8.32 -4.29
C PHE A 58 1.84 9.78 -4.77
N ILE A 59 2.98 10.40 -5.04
CA ILE A 59 3.04 11.79 -5.55
C ILE A 59 2.35 11.90 -6.91
N GLU A 60 2.57 10.94 -7.81
CA GLU A 60 1.95 10.90 -9.14
C GLU A 60 0.42 10.74 -9.08
N CYS A 61 -0.06 9.81 -8.24
CA CYS A 61 -1.49 9.50 -8.17
C CYS A 61 -2.32 10.64 -7.56
N ASN A 62 -1.72 11.54 -6.78
CA ASN A 62 -2.40 12.68 -6.15
C ASN A 62 -3.17 13.54 -7.17
N LYS A 63 -2.59 13.76 -8.35
CA LYS A 63 -3.21 14.53 -9.44
C LYS A 63 -4.31 13.72 -10.14
N LEU A 64 -4.07 12.43 -10.38
CA LEU A 64 -5.02 11.54 -11.06
C LEU A 64 -6.32 11.34 -10.28
N LEU A 65 -6.19 11.25 -8.96
CA LEU A 65 -7.28 10.95 -8.03
C LEU A 65 -7.93 12.20 -7.41
N ASN A 66 -7.44 13.41 -7.72
CA ASN A 66 -7.92 14.67 -7.12
C ASN A 66 -7.98 14.58 -5.57
N ILE A 67 -6.90 14.10 -4.94
CA ILE A 67 -6.84 13.93 -3.49
C ILE A 67 -6.72 15.32 -2.84
N SER A 68 -7.56 15.59 -1.83
CA SER A 68 -7.52 16.82 -1.05
C SER A 68 -6.19 16.96 -0.30
N GLU A 69 -5.73 18.18 -0.02
CA GLU A 69 -4.47 18.38 0.72
C GLU A 69 -4.49 17.70 2.09
N ALA A 70 -5.60 17.82 2.83
CA ALA A 70 -5.78 17.16 4.11
C ALA A 70 -5.69 15.64 4.00
N ASP A 71 -6.26 15.03 2.95
CA ASP A 71 -6.18 13.59 2.76
C ASP A 71 -4.82 13.15 2.24
N ARG A 72 -4.10 13.97 1.45
CA ARG A 72 -2.71 13.68 1.07
C ARG A 72 -1.83 13.52 2.30
N VAL A 73 -1.95 14.41 3.29
CA VAL A 73 -1.18 14.31 4.53
C VAL A 73 -1.54 13.04 5.31
N LYS A 74 -2.83 12.70 5.41
CA LYS A 74 -3.27 11.45 6.06
C LYS A 74 -2.77 10.21 5.33
N TYR A 75 -2.82 10.21 4.01
CA TYR A 75 -2.44 9.07 3.18
C TYR A 75 -0.93 8.88 3.23
N LEU A 76 -0.15 9.97 3.18
CA LEU A 76 1.30 9.92 3.35
C LEU A 76 1.69 9.31 4.71
N LYS A 77 1.03 9.71 5.79
CA LYS A 77 1.25 9.10 7.12
C LYS A 77 0.97 7.61 7.12
N ALA A 78 -0.15 7.18 6.52
CA ALA A 78 -0.51 5.77 6.46
C ALA A 78 0.46 4.95 5.59
N ILE A 79 0.91 5.50 4.47
CA ILE A 79 1.90 4.89 3.59
C ILE A 79 3.26 4.80 4.31
N SER A 80 3.66 5.84 5.03
CA SER A 80 4.91 5.83 5.81
C SER A 80 4.91 4.73 6.88
N ASN A 81 3.81 4.58 7.64
CA ASN A 81 3.65 3.48 8.60
C ASN A 81 3.69 2.11 7.90
N TYR A 82 3.03 1.99 6.75
CA TYR A 82 3.08 0.77 5.94
C TYR A 82 4.52 0.44 5.52
N LEU A 83 5.30 1.41 5.04
CA LEU A 83 6.70 1.19 4.65
C LEU A 83 7.59 0.81 5.83
N GLN A 84 7.31 1.33 7.03
CA GLN A 84 7.99 0.91 8.25
C GLN A 84 7.70 -0.56 8.59
N ASP A 85 6.44 -0.99 8.47
CA ASP A 85 6.05 -2.39 8.66
C ASP A 85 6.69 -3.34 7.63
N GLU A 86 6.90 -2.87 6.39
CA GLU A 86 7.52 -3.67 5.31
C GLU A 86 9.06 -3.74 5.42
N LEU A 87 9.68 -2.91 6.26
CA LEU A 87 11.14 -2.87 6.38
C LEU A 87 11.67 -4.21 6.91
N GLY A 88 12.60 -4.80 6.16
CA GLY A 88 13.20 -6.09 6.53
C GLY A 88 12.33 -7.32 6.20
N GLN A 89 11.17 -7.15 5.58
CA GLN A 89 10.39 -8.28 5.09
C GLN A 89 11.07 -8.93 3.89
N THR A 90 11.31 -10.23 3.98
CA THR A 90 12.04 -11.03 2.98
C THR A 90 11.11 -12.00 2.24
N TYR A 91 9.92 -11.53 1.84
CA TYR A 91 8.92 -12.35 1.16
C TYR A 91 9.54 -13.20 0.04
N GLY A 92 9.35 -14.51 0.10
CA GLY A 92 9.85 -15.45 -0.91
C GLY A 92 11.35 -15.80 -0.81
N ALA A 93 12.10 -15.27 0.17
CA ALA A 93 13.53 -15.59 0.33
C ALA A 93 13.80 -17.08 0.60
N GLU A 94 12.85 -17.77 1.25
CA GLU A 94 12.92 -19.21 1.54
C GLU A 94 12.91 -20.10 0.27
N ILE A 95 12.48 -19.58 -0.88
CA ILE A 95 12.43 -20.33 -2.15
C ILE A 95 13.85 -20.50 -2.76
N THR A 96 14.85 -19.79 -2.22
CA THR A 96 16.23 -19.80 -2.76
C THR A 96 17.10 -20.92 -2.16
N ILE A 97 16.65 -21.60 -1.10
CA ILE A 97 17.42 -22.64 -0.39
C ILE A 97 16.99 -24.03 -0.87
N ASP A 98 17.02 -24.28 -2.17
CA ASP A 98 16.93 -25.63 -2.76
C ASP A 98 17.46 -25.55 -4.19
N LYS A 99 18.79 -25.50 -4.33
CA LYS A 99 19.51 -25.74 -5.59
C LYS A 99 20.82 -26.46 -5.33
#